data_AF-A0A8H5CSD4-F1
#
_entry.id   AF-A0A8H5CSD4-F1
#
_cell.length_a   1.000
_cell.length_b   1.000
_cell.length_c   1.000
_cell.angle_alpha   90.00
_cell.angle_beta   90.00
_cell.angle_gamma   90.00
#
_symmetry.space_group_name_H-M   'P 1'
#
loop_
_entity.id
_entity.type
_entity.pdbx_description
1 polymer ?
#
loop_
_entity_poly.entity_id
_entity_poly.type
_entity_poly.pdbx_seq_one_letter_code
_entity_poly.pdbx_strand_id
1 'polypeptide(L)'
;MSVSKIFVKNYSSEEIDCFVSQYSRSEGSDSWFPLDPQQGDAWARKSGGWELVAFRRRDSGENAPRAGKYVAVGRGRIVQFYGFEDIRVD
;
A
#
# COMPACT_ATOMS: atom_id res chain seq x y z
N MET A 1 -11.15 -15.14 -13.98
CA MET A 1 -9.98 -14.64 -13.22
C MET A 1 -10.43 -14.33 -11.80
N SER A 2 -9.67 -14.72 -10.79
CA SER A 2 -10.05 -14.49 -9.38
C SER A 2 -9.65 -13.09 -8.93
N VAL A 3 -10.52 -12.39 -8.20
CA VAL A 3 -10.17 -11.14 -7.52
C VAL A 3 -9.35 -11.48 -6.27
N SER A 4 -8.16 -10.91 -6.19
CA SER A 4 -7.29 -10.96 -5.02
C SER A 4 -7.33 -9.62 -4.27
N LYS A 5 -6.80 -9.61 -3.05
CA LYS A 5 -6.70 -8.39 -2.24
C LYS A 5 -5.26 -8.22 -1.75
N ILE A 6 -4.80 -6.99 -1.78
CA ILE A 6 -3.64 -6.52 -1.03
C ILE A 6 -4.21 -5.81 0.20
N PHE A 7 -3.87 -6.29 1.39
CA PHE A 7 -4.17 -5.63 2.64
C PHE A 7 -2.99 -4.75 3.01
N VAL A 8 -3.26 -3.53 3.44
CA VAL A 8 -2.24 -2.60 3.92
C VAL A 8 -2.58 -2.26 5.36
N LYS A 9 -1.60 -2.35 6.26
CA LYS A 9 -1.78 -2.07 7.69
C LYS A 9 -0.72 -1.10 8.17
N ASN A 10 -1.15 -0.08 8.88
CA ASN A 10 -0.28 0.85 9.58
C ASN A 10 -0.12 0.41 11.03
N TYR A 11 1.00 -0.24 11.36
CA TYR A 11 1.34 -0.61 12.73
C TYR A 11 2.22 0.44 13.43
N SER A 12 2.50 1.56 12.76
CA SER A 12 3.22 2.68 13.36
C SER A 12 2.29 3.60 14.17
N SER A 13 2.87 4.62 14.80
CA SER A 13 2.13 5.74 15.39
C SER A 13 2.01 6.95 14.44
N GLU A 14 2.43 6.83 13.18
CA GLU A 14 2.42 7.93 12.21
C GLU A 14 1.11 7.97 11.42
N GLU A 15 0.59 9.17 11.19
CA GLU A 15 -0.44 9.40 10.18
C GLU A 15 0.19 9.37 8.79
N ILE A 16 -0.22 8.40 7.98
CA ILE A 16 0.32 8.19 6.64
C ILE A 16 -0.78 8.29 5.61
N ASP A 17 -0.37 8.55 4.37
CA ASP A 17 -1.15 8.16 3.21
C ASP A 17 -0.48 6.95 2.56
N CYS A 18 -1.28 6.08 1.96
CA CYS A 18 -0.80 4.98 1.15
C CYS A 18 -1.49 4.94 -0.21
N PHE A 19 -0.83 4.35 -1.20
CA PHE A 19 -1.49 3.94 -2.43
C PHE A 19 -0.95 2.60 -2.89
N VAL A 20 -1.78 1.90 -3.66
CA VAL A 20 -1.39 0.68 -4.38
C VAL A 20 -1.43 1.02 -5.86
N SER A 21 -0.33 0.82 -6.56
CA SER A 21 -0.22 1.22 -7.96
C SER A 21 -1.28 0.59 -8.86
N GLN A 22 -1.39 1.16 -10.05
CA GLN A 22 -2.12 0.61 -11.19
C GLN A 22 -1.20 -0.12 -12.19
N TYR A 23 0.04 -0.47 -11.79
CA TYR A 23 1.08 -0.96 -12.70
C TYR A 23 0.65 -2.22 -13.46
N SER A 24 0.02 -3.18 -12.77
CA SER A 24 -0.52 -4.38 -13.42
C SER A 24 -1.97 -4.22 -13.90
N ARG A 25 -2.61 -3.06 -13.69
CA ARG A 25 -3.99 -2.81 -14.12
C ARG A 25 -4.37 -1.32 -14.16
N SER A 26 -4.59 -0.79 -15.36
CA SER A 26 -5.00 0.61 -15.64
C SER A 26 -6.39 1.03 -15.11
N GLU A 27 -7.17 0.11 -14.55
CA GLU A 27 -8.45 0.41 -13.88
C GLU A 27 -8.26 0.82 -12.41
N GLY A 28 -7.03 0.75 -11.90
CA GLY A 28 -6.67 1.22 -10.56
C GLY A 28 -6.57 2.74 -10.49
N SER A 29 -6.14 3.24 -9.33
CA SER A 29 -5.77 4.65 -9.15
C SER A 29 -4.48 4.74 -8.37
N ASP A 30 -3.57 5.61 -8.81
CA ASP A 30 -2.36 5.98 -8.06
C ASP A 30 -2.63 7.14 -7.08
N SER A 31 -3.89 7.40 -6.75
CA SER A 31 -4.27 8.36 -5.71
C SER A 31 -3.81 7.90 -4.33
N TRP A 32 -3.36 8.86 -3.52
CA TRP A 32 -3.03 8.65 -2.12
C TRP A 32 -4.30 8.61 -1.26
N PHE A 33 -4.38 7.65 -0.36
CA PHE A 33 -5.49 7.48 0.58
C PHE A 33 -4.97 7.51 2.02
N PRO A 34 -5.64 8.24 2.94
CA PRO A 34 -5.22 8.30 4.33
C PRO A 34 -5.34 6.92 5.00
N LEU A 35 -4.34 6.56 5.80
CA LEU A 35 -4.37 5.39 6.66
C LEU A 35 -3.89 5.77 8.07
N ASP A 36 -4.83 5.84 9.01
CA ASP A 36 -4.54 6.26 10.38
C ASP A 36 -3.69 5.24 11.15
N PRO A 37 -3.01 5.67 12.23
CA PRO A 37 -2.26 4.78 13.11
C PRO A 37 -3.09 3.58 13.57
N GLN A 38 -2.47 2.40 13.57
CA GLN A 38 -3.09 1.12 13.98
C GLN A 38 -4.29 0.68 13.12
N GLN A 39 -4.53 1.31 11.96
CA GLN A 39 -5.60 0.94 11.03
C GLN A 39 -5.10 0.11 9.85
N GLY A 40 -6.03 -0.46 9.09
CA GLY A 40 -5.75 -1.17 7.85
C GLY A 40 -6.86 -0.99 6.82
N ASP A 41 -6.49 -1.15 5.54
CA ASP A 41 -7.41 -1.11 4.41
C ASP A 41 -7.02 -2.17 3.36
N ALA A 42 -7.86 -2.38 2.35
CA ALA A 42 -7.70 -3.43 1.36
C ALA A 42 -7.99 -2.96 -0.07
N TRP A 43 -7.06 -3.23 -0.98
CA TRP A 43 -7.19 -2.95 -2.40
C TRP A 43 -7.54 -4.23 -3.16
N ALA A 44 -8.71 -4.23 -3.80
CA ALA A 44 -9.06 -5.27 -4.75
C ALA A 44 -8.15 -5.18 -5.99
N ARG A 45 -7.54 -6.30 -6.36
CA ARG A 45 -6.65 -6.44 -7.54
C ARG A 45 -6.97 -7.73 -8.28
N LYS A 46 -6.79 -7.74 -9.61
CA LYS A 46 -6.87 -9.00 -10.39
C LYS A 46 -5.67 -9.86 -10.00
N SER A 47 -5.87 -11.17 -9.81
CA SER A 47 -4.76 -12.09 -9.50
C SER A 47 -3.70 -12.08 -10.61
N GLY A 48 -2.42 -12.09 -10.24
CA GLY A 48 -1.29 -12.08 -11.16
C GLY A 48 -0.68 -10.68 -11.33
N GLY A 49 0.63 -10.64 -11.56
CA GLY A 49 1.40 -9.39 -11.68
C GLY A 49 1.97 -8.89 -10.35
N TRP A 50 2.48 -7.66 -10.39
CA TRP A 50 3.10 -6.97 -9.27
C TRP A 50 2.52 -5.58 -9.11
N GLU A 51 2.36 -5.14 -7.87
CA GLU A 51 2.00 -3.76 -7.54
C GLU A 51 3.01 -3.17 -6.58
N LEU A 52 3.26 -1.86 -6.71
CA LEU A 52 3.92 -1.07 -5.69
C LEU A 52 2.88 -0.67 -4.64
N VAL A 53 3.16 -0.98 -3.37
CA VAL A 53 2.48 -0.34 -2.24
C VAL A 53 3.43 0.72 -1.70
N ALA A 54 3.00 1.97 -1.75
CA ALA A 54 3.81 3.10 -1.33
C ALA A 54 3.13 3.86 -0.19
N PHE A 55 3.96 4.49 0.64
CA PHE A 55 3.60 5.25 1.81
C PHE A 55 4.27 6.61 1.76
N ARG A 56 3.59 7.62 2.28
CA ARG A 56 4.14 8.95 2.55
C ARG A 56 3.58 9.45 3.88
N ARG A 57 4.27 10.40 4.50
CA ARG A 57 3.70 11.09 5.67
C ARG A 57 2.52 11.94 5.20
N ARG A 58 1.39 11.91 5.93
CA ARG A 58 0.22 12.73 5.58
C ARG A 58 0.59 14.22 5.59
N ASP A 59 -0.02 14.98 4.70
CA ASP A 59 0.13 16.46 4.58
C ASP A 59 1.57 16.97 4.36
N SER A 60 2.51 16.11 4.01
CA SER A 60 3.92 16.49 3.82
C SER A 60 4.27 16.98 2.40
N GLY A 61 3.25 17.17 1.55
CA GLY A 61 3.40 17.72 0.20
C GLY A 61 4.21 16.81 -0.74
N GLU A 62 4.82 17.40 -1.77
CA GLU A 62 5.54 16.63 -2.80
C GLU A 62 6.90 16.07 -2.32
N ASN A 63 7.54 16.74 -1.36
CA ASN A 63 8.87 16.38 -0.84
C ASN A 63 8.81 15.45 0.39
N ALA A 64 7.67 14.81 0.61
CA ALA A 64 7.47 13.83 1.67
C ALA A 64 8.55 12.73 1.63
N PRO A 65 9.03 12.22 2.79
CA PRO A 65 9.65 10.91 2.80
C PRO A 65 8.65 9.90 2.23
N ARG A 66 9.10 9.12 1.24
CA ARG A 66 8.31 8.08 0.57
C ARG A 66 9.06 6.76 0.68
N ALA A 67 8.34 5.71 1.02
CA ALA A 67 8.87 4.36 1.03
C ALA A 67 7.83 3.40 0.47
N GLY A 68 8.25 2.25 -0.02
CA GLY A 68 7.32 1.28 -0.58
C GLY A 68 7.95 -0.08 -0.84
N LYS A 69 7.09 -1.04 -1.12
CA LYS A 69 7.46 -2.41 -1.48
C LYS A 69 6.70 -2.87 -2.70
N TYR A 70 7.39 -3.56 -3.60
CA TYR A 70 6.76 -4.33 -4.65
C TYR A 70 6.19 -5.62 -4.06
N VAL A 71 4.93 -5.90 -4.37
CA VAL A 71 4.22 -7.10 -3.90
C VAL A 71 3.60 -7.85 -5.08
N ALA A 72 3.81 -9.16 -5.11
CA ALA A 72 3.19 -10.02 -6.10
C ALA A 72 1.70 -10.16 -5.76
N VAL A 73 0.82 -9.89 -6.72
CA VAL A 73 -0.63 -9.96 -6.50
C VAL A 73 -1.08 -11.41 -6.45
N GLY A 74 -1.23 -11.92 -5.23
CA GLY A 74 -1.72 -13.26 -4.92
C GLY A 74 -2.79 -13.25 -3.84
N ARG A 75 -3.17 -14.44 -3.36
CA ARG A 75 -4.17 -14.55 -2.30
C ARG A 75 -3.61 -14.02 -0.98
N GLY A 76 -4.27 -12.99 -0.43
CA GLY A 76 -4.14 -12.61 0.97
C GLY A 76 -2.87 -11.89 1.35
N ARG A 77 -2.23 -11.14 0.43
CA ARG A 77 -0.99 -10.42 0.75
C ARG A 77 -1.23 -9.29 1.74
N ILE A 78 -0.39 -9.19 2.76
CA ILE A 78 -0.46 -8.14 3.78
C ILE A 78 0.83 -7.34 3.74
N VAL A 79 0.71 -6.03 3.49
CA VAL A 79 1.81 -5.07 3.61
C VAL A 79 1.67 -4.35 4.93
N GLN A 80 2.70 -4.43 5.75
CA GLN A 80 2.71 -3.91 7.10
C GLN A 80 3.72 -2.76 7.18
N PHE A 81 3.23 -1.58 7.53
CA PHE A 81 4.04 -0.37 7.72
C PHE A 81 4.34 -0.19 9.20
N TYR A 82 5.62 -0.30 9.58
CA TYR A 82 6.11 0.04 10.92
C TYR A 82 6.87 1.37 10.92
N GLY A 83 7.37 1.80 9.75
CA GLY A 83 8.01 3.08 9.51
C GLY A 83 8.58 3.11 8.08
N PHE A 84 9.12 4.26 7.65
CA PHE A 84 9.68 4.42 6.30
C PHE A 84 10.88 3.49 6.00
N GLU A 85 11.56 3.03 7.05
CA GLU A 85 12.70 2.10 6.94
C GLU A 85 12.31 0.64 7.27
N ASP A 86 11.07 0.38 7.72
CA ASP A 86 10.58 -0.97 8.08
C ASP A 86 9.17 -1.21 7.51
N ILE A 87 9.15 -1.80 6.32
CA ILE A 87 7.94 -2.26 5.64
C ILE A 87 8.09 -3.76 5.38
N ARG A 88 7.11 -4.54 5.83
CA ARG A 88 7.11 -6.00 5.75
C ARG A 88 5.98 -6.49 4.85
N VAL A 89 6.18 -7.65 4.23
CA VAL A 89 5.22 -8.26 3.29
C VAL A 89 5.07 -9.72 3.67
N ASP A 90 3.83 -10.12 3.98
CA ASP A 90 3.41 -11.50 4.26
C ASP A 90 2.46 -12.02 3.16
#